data_AF-A0A443SVU7-F1
#
_entry.id   AF-A0A443SVU7-F1
#
_cell.length_a   1.000
_cell.length_b   1.000
_cell.length_c   1.000
_cell.angle_alpha   90.00
_cell.angle_beta   90.00
_cell.angle_gamma   90.00
#
_symmetry.space_group_name_H-M   'P 1'
#
loop_
_entity.id
_entity.type
_entity.pdbx_description
1 polymer ?
#
loop_
_entity_poly.entity_id
_entity_poly.type
_entity_poly.pdbx_seq_one_letter_code
_entity_poly.pdbx_strand_id
1 'polypeptide(L)'
;MLCIGYISDKIESKRLLNRTYSRKLFEVCSELGTGAALCLVPFASSVPLIVCLLVTSMAFNGFYAGGTNPIIVDIAPDYSGTIYGLASTVASSTGFIAPLFVGIHCILPPQTMSAAFPKYK
;
A
#
# COMPACT_ATOMS: atom_id res chain seq x y z
N MET A 1 -7.94 13.63 4.73
CA MET A 1 -6.65 14.12 5.24
C MET A 1 -6.79 14.98 6.51
N LEU A 2 -7.63 16.04 6.55
CA LEU A 2 -7.79 16.91 7.74
C LEU A 2 -8.27 16.17 9.02
N CYS A 3 -9.30 15.32 8.94
CA CYS A 3 -9.84 14.62 10.11
C CYS A 3 -8.84 13.63 10.73
N ILE A 4 -7.93 13.09 9.91
CA ILE A 4 -6.97 12.05 10.29
C ILE A 4 -5.80 12.67 11.04
N GLY A 5 -5.34 13.84 10.59
CA GLY A 5 -4.36 14.64 11.33
C GLY A 5 -4.87 14.99 12.73
N TYR A 6 -6.14 15.40 12.86
CA TYR A 6 -6.75 15.72 14.16
C TYR A 6 -6.85 14.50 15.09
N ILE A 7 -7.23 13.34 14.57
CA ILE A 7 -7.30 12.08 15.33
C ILE A 7 -5.88 11.62 15.73
N SER A 8 -4.90 11.76 14.83
CA SER A 8 -3.50 11.43 15.11
C SER A 8 -2.92 12.32 16.21
N ASP A 9 -3.14 13.64 16.15
CA ASP A 9 -2.73 14.59 17.19
C ASP A 9 -3.36 14.26 18.54
N LYS A 10 -4.65 13.86 18.55
CA LYS A 10 -5.36 13.46 19.77
C LYS A 10 -4.83 12.16 20.39
N ILE A 11 -4.39 11.19 19.59
CA ILE A 11 -3.81 9.92 20.05
C ILE A 11 -2.39 10.16 20.57
N GLU A 12 -1.65 11.02 19.90
CA GLU A 12 -0.28 11.40 20.21
C GLU A 12 -0.19 12.24 21.50
N SER A 13 -1.16 13.13 21.71
CA SER A 13 -1.34 13.90 22.95
C SER A 13 -1.56 13.01 24.20
N LYS A 14 -2.06 11.78 24.04
CA LYS A 14 -2.32 10.87 25.17
C LYS A 14 -1.11 10.03 25.61
N ARG A 15 0.02 10.05 24.86
CA ARG A 15 1.32 9.46 25.24
C ARG A 15 1.27 8.02 25.79
N LEU A 16 0.28 7.22 25.36
CA LEU A 16 0.03 5.87 25.88
C LEU A 16 0.97 4.80 25.31
N LEU A 17 1.64 5.06 24.18
CA LEU A 17 2.59 4.18 23.50
C LEU A 17 3.71 5.00 22.84
N ASN A 18 4.88 4.40 22.64
CA ASN A 18 6.01 5.04 21.96
C ASN A 18 5.54 5.56 20.57
N ARG A 19 5.74 6.86 20.31
CA ARG A 19 5.20 7.61 19.15
C ARG A 19 5.38 6.86 17.83
N THR A 20 6.55 6.28 17.63
CA THR A 20 6.94 5.52 16.43
C THR A 20 6.18 4.21 16.25
N TYR A 21 5.88 3.50 17.34
CA TYR A 21 5.16 2.21 17.30
C TYR A 21 3.67 2.38 17.08
N SER A 22 3.06 3.40 17.69
CA SER A 22 1.64 3.71 17.47
C SER A 22 1.37 4.16 16.03
N ARG A 23 2.30 4.92 15.44
CA ARG A 23 2.23 5.33 14.02
C ARG A 23 2.37 4.11 13.08
N LYS A 24 3.35 3.23 13.34
CA LYS A 24 3.50 1.96 12.59
C LYS A 24 2.25 1.09 12.64
N LEU A 25 1.66 0.90 13.82
CA LEU A 25 0.46 0.08 13.96
C LEU A 25 -0.71 0.64 13.18
N PHE A 26 -0.90 1.96 13.20
CA PHE A 26 -2.01 2.59 12.49
C PHE A 26 -1.86 2.49 10.97
N GLU A 27 -0.63 2.63 10.49
CA GLU A 27 -0.27 2.49 9.08
C GLU A 27 -0.43 1.04 8.60
N VAL A 28 0.07 0.08 9.38
CA VAL A 28 -0.11 -1.37 9.12
C VAL A 28 -1.59 -1.74 9.14
N CYS A 29 -2.38 -1.25 10.10
CA CYS A 29 -3.83 -1.50 10.13
C CYS A 29 -4.57 -0.91 8.93
N SER A 30 -4.13 0.26 8.43
CA SER A 30 -4.73 0.91 7.27
C SER A 30 -4.40 0.17 5.97
N GLU A 31 -3.15 -0.27 5.80
CA GLU A 31 -2.72 -1.11 4.69
C GLU A 31 -3.37 -2.49 4.72
N LEU A 32 -3.49 -3.11 5.90
CA LEU A 32 -4.21 -4.37 6.05
C LEU A 32 -5.69 -4.21 5.68
N GLY A 33 -6.35 -3.11 6.08
CA GLY A 33 -7.73 -2.84 5.69
C GLY A 33 -7.90 -2.61 4.20
N THR A 34 -6.97 -1.86 3.59
CA THR A 34 -6.94 -1.59 2.14
C THR A 34 -6.68 -2.87 1.35
N GLY A 35 -5.70 -3.67 1.75
CA GLY A 35 -5.35 -4.95 1.12
C GLY A 35 -6.44 -6.00 1.26
N ALA A 36 -7.09 -6.08 2.44
CA ALA A 36 -8.23 -6.98 2.64
C ALA A 36 -9.43 -6.59 1.77
N ALA A 37 -9.74 -5.29 1.66
CA ALA A 37 -10.80 -4.80 0.79
C ALA A 37 -10.51 -5.13 -0.68
N LEU A 38 -9.26 -4.96 -1.13
CA LEU A 38 -8.84 -5.26 -2.51
C LEU A 38 -8.89 -6.76 -2.81
N CYS A 39 -8.56 -7.62 -1.84
CA CYS A 39 -8.65 -9.08 -1.98
C CYS A 39 -10.10 -9.58 -2.10
N LEU A 40 -11.06 -8.85 -1.55
CA LEU A 40 -12.49 -9.18 -1.62
C LEU A 40 -13.15 -8.74 -2.94
N VAL A 41 -12.56 -7.79 -3.69
CA VAL A 41 -13.05 -7.32 -4.99
C VAL A 41 -13.29 -8.45 -6.01
N PRO A 42 -12.37 -9.41 -6.25
CA PRO A 42 -12.59 -10.48 -7.23
C PRO A 42 -13.72 -11.45 -6.87
N PHE A 43 -14.16 -11.50 -5.61
CA PHE A 43 -15.29 -12.33 -5.17
C PHE A 43 -16.64 -11.63 -5.30
N ALA A 44 -16.65 -10.31 -5.58
CA ALA A 44 -17.86 -9.53 -5.71
C ALA A 44 -18.46 -9.67 -7.12
N SER A 45 -19.71 -10.13 -7.21
CA SER A 45 -20.42 -10.30 -8.48
C SER A 45 -21.23 -9.07 -8.91
N SER A 46 -21.35 -8.04 -8.07
CA SER A 46 -22.19 -6.86 -8.32
C SER A 46 -21.38 -5.55 -8.38
N VAL A 47 -21.63 -4.78 -9.45
CA VAL A 47 -21.02 -3.47 -9.71
C VAL A 47 -21.10 -2.52 -8.50
N PRO A 48 -22.26 -2.31 -7.85
CA PRO A 48 -22.33 -1.40 -6.70
C PRO A 48 -21.48 -1.87 -5.51
N LEU A 49 -21.36 -3.18 -5.28
CA LEU A 49 -20.58 -3.73 -4.18
C LEU A 49 -19.07 -3.57 -4.42
N ILE A 50 -18.63 -3.73 -5.67
CA ILE A 50 -17.25 -3.45 -6.09
C ILE A 50 -16.90 -1.98 -5.87
N VAL A 51 -17.79 -1.06 -6.28
CA VAL A 51 -17.57 0.39 -6.10
C VAL A 51 -17.52 0.75 -4.62
N CYS A 52 -18.41 0.20 -3.78
CA CYS A 52 -18.36 0.42 -2.34
C CYS A 52 -17.05 -0.08 -1.72
N LEU A 53 -16.59 -1.29 -2.06
CA LEU A 53 -15.31 -1.84 -1.60
C LEU A 53 -14.12 -0.97 -2.00
N LEU A 54 -14.10 -0.48 -3.25
CA LEU A 54 -13.07 0.43 -3.75
C LEU A 54 -13.07 1.77 -3.00
N VAL A 55 -14.24 2.37 -2.78
CA VAL A 55 -14.35 3.63 -2.03
C VAL A 55 -13.89 3.46 -0.59
N THR A 56 -14.28 2.35 0.06
CA THR A 56 -13.79 2.02 1.41
C THR A 56 -12.28 1.82 1.42
N SER A 57 -11.73 1.11 0.44
CA SER A 57 -10.28 0.93 0.28
C SER A 57 -9.54 2.27 0.13
N MET A 58 -10.06 3.19 -0.70
CA MET A 58 -9.45 4.52 -0.85
C MET A 58 -9.58 5.37 0.42
N ALA A 59 -10.66 5.22 1.17
CA ALA A 59 -10.83 5.89 2.46
C ALA A 59 -9.78 5.42 3.47
N PHE A 60 -9.50 4.12 3.55
CA PHE A 60 -8.43 3.56 4.38
C PHE A 60 -7.03 3.97 3.91
N ASN A 61 -6.78 4.00 2.60
CA ASN A 61 -5.52 4.52 2.05
C ASN A 61 -5.30 5.99 2.42
N GLY A 62 -6.36 6.79 2.56
CA GLY A 62 -6.27 8.17 3.05
C GLY A 62 -5.70 8.30 4.47
N PHE A 63 -5.73 7.25 5.29
CA PHE A 63 -5.13 7.21 6.62
C PHE A 63 -3.62 6.96 6.61
N TYR A 64 -3.10 6.31 5.55
CA TYR A 64 -1.67 6.07 5.35
C TYR A 64 -0.87 7.39 5.36
N ALA A 65 -1.35 8.39 4.62
CA ALA A 65 -0.69 9.69 4.48
C ALA A 65 -0.49 10.47 5.82
N GLY A 66 -1.24 10.14 6.86
CA GLY A 66 -1.11 10.76 8.20
C GLY A 66 0.03 10.19 9.05
N GLY A 67 0.55 9.00 8.73
CA GLY A 67 1.56 8.28 9.51
C GLY A 67 2.96 8.27 8.88
N THR A 68 3.03 8.13 7.55
CA THR A 68 4.28 7.89 6.81
C THR A 68 5.24 9.07 6.78
N ASN A 69 4.74 10.31 6.76
CA ASN A 69 5.57 11.50 6.76
C ASN A 69 6.27 11.76 8.12
N PRO A 70 5.56 11.76 9.26
CA PRO A 70 6.19 12.03 10.56
C PRO A 70 7.10 10.89 11.05
N ILE A 71 6.84 9.63 10.67
CA ILE A 71 7.65 8.51 11.17
C ILE A 71 9.11 8.56 10.69
N ILE A 72 9.35 9.09 9.49
CA ILE A 72 10.70 9.16 8.92
C ILE A 72 11.51 10.26 9.62
N VAL A 73 10.85 11.37 9.94
CA VAL A 73 11.43 12.47 10.73
C VAL A 73 11.70 12.02 12.18
N ASP A 74 10.83 11.18 12.75
CA ASP A 74 11.01 10.58 14.08
C ASP A 74 12.18 9.56 14.13
N ILE A 75 12.47 8.85 13.03
CA ILE A 75 13.52 7.81 12.98
C ILE A 75 14.91 8.41 12.72
N ALA A 76 15.04 9.35 11.79
CA ALA A 76 16.31 10.01 11.48
C ALA A 76 16.06 11.35 10.79
N PRO A 77 16.03 12.48 11.53
CA PRO A 77 15.75 13.79 10.96
C PRO A 77 16.77 14.21 9.89
N ASP A 78 18.06 13.93 10.13
CA ASP A 78 19.17 14.32 9.22
C ASP A 78 19.25 13.47 7.93
N TYR A 79 18.64 12.28 7.92
CA TYR A 79 18.68 11.33 6.78
C TYR A 79 17.31 11.02 6.19
N SER A 80 16.29 11.79 6.58
CA SER A 80 14.89 11.55 6.22
C SER A 80 14.66 11.51 4.70
N GLY A 81 15.33 12.40 3.95
CA GLY A 81 15.26 12.43 2.49
C GLY A 81 15.84 11.18 1.82
N THR A 82 16.99 10.69 2.28
CA THR A 82 17.64 9.49 1.71
C THR A 82 16.83 8.23 2.00
N ILE A 83 16.30 8.09 3.22
CA ILE A 83 15.47 6.95 3.61
C ILE A 83 14.16 6.95 2.82
N TYR A 84 13.52 8.10 2.65
CA TYR A 84 12.31 8.20 1.84
C TYR A 84 12.55 7.92 0.36
N GLY A 85 13.68 8.40 -0.17
CA GLY A 85 14.11 8.08 -1.54
C GLY A 85 14.29 6.58 -1.75
N LEU A 86 14.99 5.91 -0.83
CA LEU A 86 15.18 4.45 -0.89
C LEU A 86 13.85 3.69 -0.75
N ALA A 87 12.96 4.12 0.15
CA ALA A 87 11.64 3.51 0.27
C ALA A 87 10.80 3.68 -1.01
N SER A 88 10.89 4.86 -1.64
CA SER A 88 10.18 5.17 -2.88
C SER A 88 10.73 4.40 -4.08
N THR A 89 12.04 4.12 -4.14
CA THR A 89 12.61 3.29 -5.21
C THR A 89 12.14 1.83 -5.10
N VAL A 90 12.09 1.29 -3.88
CA VAL A 90 11.53 -0.04 -3.63
C VAL A 90 10.04 -0.06 -3.98
N ALA A 91 9.26 0.95 -3.56
CA ALA A 91 7.84 1.04 -3.91
C ALA A 91 7.60 1.12 -5.43
N SER A 92 8.43 1.91 -6.14
CA SER A 92 8.35 2.05 -7.60
C SER A 92 8.68 0.74 -8.32
N SER A 93 9.61 -0.06 -7.79
CA SER A 93 9.94 -1.36 -8.36
C SER A 93 8.74 -2.31 -8.37
N THR A 94 7.94 -2.33 -7.30
CA THR A 94 6.70 -3.10 -7.21
C THR A 94 5.67 -2.66 -8.25
N GLY A 95 5.57 -1.35 -8.52
CA GLY A 95 4.68 -0.79 -9.54
C GLY A 95 4.99 -1.25 -10.97
N PHE A 96 6.24 -1.59 -11.27
CA PHE A 96 6.64 -2.15 -12.56
C PHE A 96 6.44 -3.68 -12.61
N ILE A 97 6.74 -4.37 -11.50
CA ILE A 97 6.64 -5.84 -11.41
C ILE A 97 5.18 -6.31 -11.49
N ALA A 98 4.25 -5.64 -10.82
CA ALA A 98 2.84 -6.03 -10.78
C ALA A 98 2.15 -6.17 -12.16
N PRO A 99 2.19 -5.16 -13.06
CA PRO A 99 1.59 -5.28 -14.39
C PRO A 99 2.29 -6.32 -15.28
N LEU A 100 3.60 -6.55 -15.10
CA LEU A 100 4.30 -7.63 -15.81
C LEU A 100 3.77 -9.01 -15.40
N PHE A 101 3.60 -9.25 -14.09
CA PHE A 101 3.05 -10.52 -13.59
C PHE A 101 1.61 -10.76 -14.05
N VAL A 102 0.75 -9.74 -13.97
CA VAL A 102 -0.63 -9.80 -14.45
C VAL A 102 -0.66 -10.00 -15.96
N GLY A 103 0.22 -9.34 -16.71
CA GLY A 103 0.34 -9.52 -18.16
C GLY A 103 0.66 -10.97 -18.52
N ILE A 104 1.62 -11.60 -17.83
CA ILE A 104 1.96 -13.00 -18.07
C ILE A 104 0.77 -13.92 -17.76
N HIS A 105 0.06 -13.71 -16.64
CA HIS A 105 -1.02 -14.60 -16.21
C HIS A 105 -2.34 -14.40 -16.95
N CYS A 106 -2.66 -13.17 -17.34
CA CYS A 106 -3.94 -12.82 -17.97
C CYS A 106 -3.86 -12.88 -19.50
N ILE A 107 -2.71 -12.54 -20.08
CA ILE A 107 -2.54 -12.40 -21.54
C ILE A 107 -1.98 -13.69 -22.17
N LEU A 108 -1.26 -14.53 -21.43
CA LEU A 108 -0.70 -15.77 -21.97
C LEU A 108 -1.64 -16.97 -21.72
N PRO A 109 -2.33 -17.51 -22.74
CA PRO A 109 -2.98 -18.81 -22.60
C PRO A 109 -1.91 -19.90 -22.33
N PRO A 110 -2.22 -20.97 -21.58
CA PRO A 110 -1.26 -22.00 -21.16
C PRO A 110 -0.54 -22.76 -22.29
N GLN A 111 -0.84 -22.47 -23.55
CA GLN A 111 -0.31 -23.14 -24.74
C GLN A 111 0.98 -22.48 -25.30
N THR A 112 1.33 -21.26 -24.89
CA THR A 112 2.47 -20.49 -25.46
C THR A 112 3.67 -20.34 -24.54
N MET A 113 3.62 -20.87 -23.31
CA MET A 113 4.81 -20.98 -22.43
C MET A 113 5.96 -21.77 -23.07
N SER A 114 5.67 -22.65 -24.04
CA SER A 114 6.69 -23.38 -24.80
C SER A 114 7.25 -22.61 -26.02
N ALA A 115 6.68 -21.45 -26.38
CA ALA A 115 7.10 -20.65 -27.54
C ALA A 115 7.86 -19.36 -27.16
N ALA A 116 7.72 -18.87 -25.92
CA ALA A 116 8.38 -17.65 -25.45
C ALA A 116 9.82 -17.88 -24.95
N PHE A 117 10.26 -19.13 -24.80
CA PHE A 117 11.67 -19.49 -24.66
C PHE A 117 12.13 -20.22 -25.93
N PRO A 118 12.31 -19.54 -27.08
CA PRO A 118 13.08 -20.11 -28.16
C PRO A 118 14.49 -20.33 -27.59
N LYS A 119 14.90 -21.60 -27.57
CA LYS A 119 16.23 -22.06 -27.18
C LYS A 119 17.27 -21.06 -27.68
N TYR A 120 17.99 -20.43 -26.76
CA TYR A 120 19.26 -19.81 -27.08
C TYR A 120 20.19 -20.93 -27.56
N LYS A 121 20.39 -20.99 -28.87
CA LYS A 121 21.41 -21.79 -29.56
C LYS A 121 22.15 -20.85 -30.49
#